data_AF-A0A2P4XKI9-F1
#
_entry.id   AF-A0A2P4XKI9-F1
#
_cell.length_a   1.000
_cell.length_b   1.000
_cell.length_c   1.000
_cell.angle_alpha   90.00
_cell.angle_beta   90.00
_cell.angle_gamma   90.00
#
_symmetry.space_group_name_H-M   'P 1'
#
loop_
_entity.id
_entity.type
_entity.pdbx_description
1 polymer ?
#
loop_
_entity_poly.entity_id
_entity_poly.type
_entity_poly.pdbx_seq_one_letter_code
_entity_poly.pdbx_strand_id
1 'polypeptide(L)'
;MNKAVLEAYLLANVHVLRLLEQGSEIPTLDANFFRNCLSAVMSLLRNRKVKGELGESLKVYNASRCSLSPQANGRYINQGWCHNVAQQMATVTKNALSMNFYRRFHKFLKRTYMIDGKKVYTLLKGILSHEPYVLQGNPFDSIIQEWREGIPRQANGRLTDDAHRLIPLTYMFL
;
A
#
# COMPACT_ATOMS: atom_id res chain seq x y z
N MET A 1 14.66 -1.79 -15.61
CA MET A 1 13.34 -1.34 -15.10
C MET A 1 12.95 -0.09 -15.89
N ASN A 2 11.75 -0.02 -16.47
CA ASN A 2 11.34 1.10 -17.33
C ASN A 2 11.14 2.38 -16.49
N LYS A 3 11.71 3.50 -16.92
CA LYS A 3 11.59 4.82 -16.26
C LYS A 3 10.15 5.21 -15.96
N ALA A 4 9.21 4.90 -16.87
CA ALA A 4 7.79 5.17 -16.66
C ALA A 4 7.21 4.44 -15.45
N VAL A 5 7.59 3.17 -15.25
CA VAL A 5 7.14 2.35 -14.11
C VAL A 5 7.68 2.90 -12.81
N LEU A 6 8.97 3.27 -12.78
CA LEU A 6 9.59 3.89 -11.61
C LEU A 6 8.88 5.20 -11.24
N GLU A 7 8.71 6.11 -12.21
CA GLU A 7 8.04 7.39 -11.97
C GLU A 7 6.59 7.21 -11.53
N ALA A 8 5.87 6.22 -12.10
CA ALA A 8 4.51 5.90 -11.69
C ALA A 8 4.43 5.36 -10.26
N TYR A 9 5.38 4.51 -9.83
CA TYR A 9 5.47 4.07 -8.43
C TYR A 9 5.79 5.22 -7.48
N LEU A 10 6.69 6.13 -7.86
CA LEU A 10 7.00 7.31 -7.05
C LEU A 10 5.77 8.20 -6.89
N LEU A 11 5.03 8.47 -7.98
CA LEU A 11 3.77 9.20 -7.91
C LEU A 11 2.74 8.48 -7.03
N ALA A 12 2.59 7.16 -7.17
CA ALA A 12 1.68 6.37 -6.34
C ALA A 12 2.05 6.47 -4.85
N ASN A 13 3.33 6.40 -4.51
CA ASN A 13 3.81 6.55 -3.12
C ASN A 13 3.51 7.95 -2.58
N VAL A 14 3.82 9.01 -3.33
CA VAL A 14 3.50 10.40 -2.95
C VAL A 14 2.00 10.55 -2.72
N HIS A 15 1.19 9.99 -3.61
CA HIS A 15 -0.26 10.05 -3.51
C HIS A 15 -0.78 9.36 -2.24
N VAL A 16 -0.36 8.12 -1.99
CA VAL A 16 -0.77 7.35 -0.81
C VAL A 16 -0.31 8.02 0.48
N LEU A 17 0.94 8.51 0.54
CA LEU A 17 1.46 9.20 1.73
C LEU A 17 0.68 10.48 2.03
N ARG A 18 0.40 11.30 1.00
CA ARG A 18 -0.40 12.51 1.18
C ARG A 18 -1.80 12.19 1.70
N LEU A 19 -2.45 11.15 1.18
CA LEU A 19 -3.77 10.74 1.65
C LEU A 19 -3.75 10.24 3.10
N LEU A 20 -2.71 9.48 3.48
CA LEU A 20 -2.50 9.04 4.85
C LEU A 20 -2.32 10.22 5.82
N GLU A 21 -1.50 11.20 5.47
CA GLU A 21 -1.27 12.41 6.28
C GLU A 21 -2.55 13.24 6.43
N GLN A 22 -3.41 13.23 5.42
CA GLN A 22 -4.70 13.94 5.42
C GLN A 22 -5.84 13.13 6.07
N GLY A 23 -5.58 11.90 6.53
CA GLY A 23 -6.63 11.01 7.04
C GLY A 23 -7.71 10.66 6.01
N SER A 24 -7.38 10.77 4.71
CA SER A 24 -8.29 10.55 3.60
C SER A 24 -8.34 9.09 3.16
N GLU A 25 -9.41 8.71 2.47
CA GLU A 25 -9.58 7.34 1.97
C GLU A 25 -8.51 6.98 0.92
N ILE A 26 -7.89 5.82 1.10
CA ILE A 26 -6.88 5.31 0.16
C ILE A 26 -7.60 4.60 -0.99
N PRO A 27 -7.37 4.98 -2.25
CA PRO A 27 -8.00 4.32 -3.38
C PRO A 27 -7.53 2.87 -3.50
N THR A 28 -8.35 2.03 -4.11
CA THR A 28 -7.96 0.68 -4.50
C THR A 28 -6.75 0.73 -5.42
N LEU A 29 -5.64 0.09 -5.02
CA LEU A 29 -4.39 0.02 -5.80
C LEU A 29 -4.47 -1.05 -6.90
N ASP A 30 -5.46 -0.90 -7.79
CA ASP A 30 -5.72 -1.80 -8.91
C ASP A 30 -5.00 -1.36 -10.21
N ALA A 31 -5.20 -2.11 -11.29
CA ALA A 31 -4.63 -1.77 -12.58
C ALA A 31 -5.13 -0.43 -13.13
N ASN A 32 -6.34 0.02 -12.79
CA ASN A 32 -6.84 1.32 -13.22
C ASN A 32 -6.08 2.46 -12.54
N PHE A 33 -5.86 2.35 -11.23
CA PHE A 33 -5.04 3.26 -10.46
C PHE A 33 -3.62 3.39 -11.05
N PHE A 34 -2.94 2.26 -11.30
CA PHE A 34 -1.59 2.30 -11.86
C PHE A 34 -1.55 2.79 -13.31
N ARG A 35 -2.59 2.51 -14.11
CA ARG A 35 -2.72 3.07 -15.47
C ARG A 35 -2.87 4.59 -15.43
N ASN A 36 -3.60 5.13 -14.46
CA ASN A 36 -3.71 6.58 -14.25
C ASN A 36 -2.36 7.18 -13.84
N CYS A 37 -1.62 6.52 -12.95
CA CYS A 37 -0.27 6.94 -12.58
C CYS A 37 0.70 6.95 -13.79
N LEU A 38 0.71 5.89 -14.59
CA LEU A 38 1.52 5.81 -15.82
C LEU A 38 1.17 6.93 -16.81
N SER A 39 -0.12 7.16 -17.02
CA SER A 39 -0.59 8.22 -17.92
C SER A 39 -0.22 9.61 -17.43
N ALA A 40 -0.13 9.81 -16.11
CA ALA A 40 0.21 11.09 -15.49
C ALA A 40 1.69 11.49 -15.66
N VAL A 41 2.60 10.51 -15.58
CA VAL A 41 4.05 10.77 -15.56
C VAL A 41 4.69 10.80 -16.95
N MET A 42 4.02 10.25 -17.96
CA MET A 42 4.55 10.14 -19.31
C MET A 42 4.26 11.37 -20.17
N SER A 43 5.29 11.90 -20.84
CA SER A 43 5.25 13.21 -21.51
C SER A 43 4.24 13.36 -22.65
N LEU A 44 3.88 12.27 -23.34
CA LEU A 44 2.99 12.28 -24.52
C LEU A 44 1.57 11.78 -24.22
N LEU A 45 1.30 11.34 -22.99
CA LEU A 45 -0.05 11.01 -22.51
C LEU A 45 -0.72 12.20 -21.80
N ARG A 46 -0.06 13.37 -21.80
CA ARG A 46 -0.43 14.63 -21.12
C ARG A 46 -1.84 15.18 -21.43
N ASN A 47 -2.58 14.62 -22.39
CA ASN A 47 -3.89 15.15 -22.77
C ASN A 47 -5.06 14.69 -21.89
N ARG A 48 -4.82 13.87 -20.86
CA ARG A 48 -5.77 13.72 -19.76
C ARG A 48 -5.26 14.53 -18.57
N LYS A 49 -5.85 15.72 -18.36
CA LYS A 49 -5.73 16.43 -17.07
C LYS A 49 -6.13 15.43 -15.98
N VAL A 50 -5.16 14.85 -15.28
CA VAL A 50 -5.44 14.03 -14.11
C VAL A 50 -6.00 14.99 -13.06
N LYS A 51 -7.30 14.86 -12.79
CA LYS A 51 -8.05 15.72 -11.88
C LYS A 51 -8.22 15.02 -10.52
N GLY A 52 -8.69 15.77 -9.53
CA GLY A 52 -8.92 15.27 -8.18
C GLY A 52 -7.62 14.98 -7.43
N GLU A 53 -7.70 14.12 -6.43
CA GLU A 53 -6.61 13.82 -5.49
C GLU A 53 -5.29 13.39 -6.14
N LEU A 54 -5.36 12.59 -7.21
CA LEU A 54 -4.17 12.17 -7.94
C LEU A 54 -3.51 13.35 -8.69
N GLY A 55 -4.31 14.32 -9.15
CA GLY A 55 -3.82 15.55 -9.77
C GLY A 55 -3.08 16.46 -8.79
N GLU A 56 -3.60 16.60 -7.57
CA GLU A 56 -2.89 17.34 -6.50
C GLU A 56 -1.58 16.66 -6.12
N SER A 57 -1.59 15.33 -6.05
CA SER A 57 -0.39 14.54 -5.77
C SER A 57 0.65 14.66 -6.89
N LEU A 58 0.20 14.76 -8.15
CA LEU A 58 1.07 15.00 -9.30
C LEU A 58 1.75 16.38 -9.24
N LYS A 59 1.09 17.42 -8.71
CA LYS A 59 1.72 18.73 -8.49
C LYS A 59 2.88 18.62 -7.48
N VAL A 60 2.65 17.96 -6.35
CA VAL A 60 3.68 17.71 -5.32
C VAL A 60 4.84 16.89 -5.89
N TYR A 61 4.55 15.84 -6.65
CA TYR A 61 5.56 15.02 -7.30
C TYR A 61 6.40 15.83 -8.30
N ASN A 62 5.76 16.65 -9.14
CA ASN A 62 6.48 17.48 -10.11
C ASN A 62 7.31 18.59 -9.43
N ALA A 63 6.84 19.16 -8.32
CA ALA A 63 7.58 20.17 -7.56
C ALA A 63 8.86 19.61 -6.90
N SER A 64 8.87 18.33 -6.53
CA SER A 64 10.04 17.64 -5.97
C SER A 64 10.97 17.03 -7.04
N ARG A 65 10.59 17.08 -8.31
CA ARG A 65 11.37 16.52 -9.41
C ARG A 65 12.57 17.42 -9.75
N CYS A 66 13.73 16.80 -9.97
CA CYS A 66 14.86 17.51 -10.57
C CYS A 66 14.49 18.01 -11.99
N SER A 67 14.59 19.32 -12.21
CA SER A 67 14.25 19.98 -13.48
C SER A 67 15.10 19.49 -14.66
N LEU A 68 16.31 18.98 -14.39
CA LEU A 68 17.23 18.44 -15.38
C LEU A 68 16.90 16.99 -15.80
N SER A 69 16.05 16.28 -15.04
CA SER A 69 15.72 14.89 -15.35
C SER A 69 14.56 14.80 -16.34
N PRO A 70 14.78 14.30 -17.57
CA PRO A 70 13.74 14.26 -18.60
C PRO A 70 12.59 13.35 -18.20
N GLN A 71 11.35 13.70 -18.49
CA GLN A 71 10.19 12.84 -18.20
C GLN A 71 10.26 11.50 -18.94
N ALA A 72 9.56 10.49 -18.41
CA ALA A 72 9.39 9.23 -19.13
C ALA A 72 8.71 9.46 -20.49
N ASN A 73 9.33 8.95 -21.56
CA ASN A 73 8.83 9.13 -22.92
C ASN A 73 7.79 8.06 -23.26
N GLY A 74 6.59 8.50 -23.68
CA GLY A 74 5.49 7.63 -24.10
C GLY A 74 5.35 7.40 -25.61
N ARG A 75 6.23 7.96 -26.45
CA ARG A 75 6.04 8.01 -27.91
C ARG A 75 5.85 6.66 -28.57
N TYR A 76 6.55 5.65 -28.05
CA TYR A 76 6.58 4.30 -28.59
C TYR A 76 5.82 3.31 -27.70
N ILE A 77 5.10 3.80 -26.70
CA ILE A 77 4.35 2.95 -25.79
C ILE A 77 2.92 2.80 -26.32
N ASN A 78 2.56 1.56 -26.67
CA ASN A 78 1.20 1.24 -27.08
C ASN A 78 0.29 0.99 -25.86
N GLN A 79 -1.02 1.03 -26.10
CA GLN A 79 -2.03 0.86 -25.04
C GLN A 79 -1.98 -0.53 -24.37
N GLY A 80 -1.66 -1.58 -25.13
CA GLY A 80 -1.53 -2.94 -24.59
C GLY A 80 -0.40 -3.07 -23.58
N TRP A 81 0.73 -2.40 -23.84
CA TRP A 81 1.84 -2.29 -22.90
C TRP A 81 1.41 -1.62 -21.60
N CYS A 82 0.72 -0.47 -21.67
CA CYS A 82 0.24 0.23 -20.48
C CYS A 82 -0.71 -0.64 -19.65
N HIS A 83 -1.59 -1.40 -20.30
CA HIS A 83 -2.50 -2.31 -19.62
C HIS A 83 -1.74 -3.42 -18.88
N ASN A 84 -0.85 -4.13 -19.58
CA ASN A 84 -0.08 -5.25 -19.02
C ASN A 84 0.82 -4.79 -17.87
N VAL A 85 1.47 -3.64 -18.01
CA VAL A 85 2.34 -3.09 -16.97
C VAL A 85 1.54 -2.66 -15.75
N ALA A 86 0.38 -2.00 -15.94
CA ALA A 86 -0.45 -1.62 -14.82
C ALA A 86 -0.98 -2.84 -14.04
N GLN A 87 -1.34 -3.93 -14.74
CA GLN A 87 -1.71 -5.20 -14.12
C GLN A 87 -0.55 -5.78 -13.29
N GLN A 88 0.65 -5.85 -13.87
CA GLN A 88 1.84 -6.30 -13.14
C GLN A 88 2.12 -5.43 -11.92
N MET A 89 1.99 -4.10 -12.05
CA MET A 89 2.20 -3.18 -10.93
C MET A 89 1.21 -3.43 -9.80
N ALA A 90 -0.07 -3.66 -10.11
CA ALA A 90 -1.10 -3.99 -9.14
C ALA A 90 -0.79 -5.32 -8.42
N THR A 91 -0.47 -6.37 -9.17
CA THR A 91 -0.13 -7.69 -8.61
C THR A 91 1.11 -7.62 -7.72
N VAL A 92 2.19 -6.99 -8.19
CA VAL A 92 3.44 -6.84 -7.43
C VAL A 92 3.20 -6.02 -6.15
N THR A 93 2.41 -4.95 -6.23
CA THR A 93 2.07 -4.13 -5.06
C THR A 93 1.27 -4.92 -4.04
N LYS A 94 0.22 -5.63 -4.47
CA LYS A 94 -0.59 -6.50 -3.60
C LYS A 94 0.30 -7.52 -2.89
N ASN A 95 1.14 -8.24 -3.64
CA ASN A 95 2.04 -9.25 -3.07
C ASN A 95 3.05 -8.63 -2.10
N ALA A 96 3.63 -7.48 -2.46
CA ALA A 96 4.59 -6.79 -1.61
C ALA A 96 3.95 -6.31 -0.31
N LEU A 97 2.74 -5.76 -0.35
CA LEU A 97 2.00 -5.33 0.85
C LEU A 97 1.72 -6.53 1.76
N SER A 98 1.16 -7.62 1.23
CA SER A 98 0.87 -8.82 2.02
C SER A 98 2.12 -9.43 2.65
N MET A 99 3.22 -9.55 1.89
CA MET A 99 4.48 -10.11 2.38
C MET A 99 5.15 -9.23 3.43
N ASN A 100 5.09 -7.90 3.26
CA ASN A 100 5.73 -6.96 4.18
C ASN A 100 4.88 -6.67 5.42
N PHE A 101 3.55 -6.79 5.34
CA PHE A 101 2.64 -6.53 6.46
C PHE A 101 3.01 -7.38 7.67
N TYR A 102 3.11 -8.70 7.49
CA TYR A 102 3.47 -9.63 8.55
C TYR A 102 4.81 -9.26 9.21
N ARG A 103 5.84 -9.04 8.39
CA ARG A 103 7.20 -8.76 8.86
C ARG A 103 7.27 -7.44 9.63
N ARG A 104 6.56 -6.41 9.15
CA ARG A 104 6.49 -5.09 9.79
C ARG A 104 5.70 -5.17 11.08
N PHE A 105 4.56 -5.84 11.07
CA PHE A 105 3.72 -6.00 12.25
C PHE A 105 4.43 -6.77 13.36
N HIS A 106 5.13 -7.86 13.02
CA HIS A 106 5.99 -8.58 13.97
C HIS A 106 7.03 -7.64 14.59
N LYS A 107 7.73 -6.84 13.78
CA LYS A 107 8.74 -5.89 14.27
C LYS A 107 8.13 -4.82 15.18
N PHE A 108 6.95 -4.32 14.82
CA PHE A 108 6.19 -3.35 15.60
C PHE A 108 5.81 -3.94 16.96
N LEU A 109 5.11 -5.08 17.01
CA LEU A 109 4.69 -5.74 18.25
C LEU A 109 5.87 -6.04 19.18
N LYS A 110 7.00 -6.49 18.62
CA LYS A 110 8.23 -6.73 19.38
C LYS A 110 8.72 -5.46 20.09
N ARG A 111 8.68 -4.32 19.40
CA ARG A 111 9.15 -3.03 19.92
C ARG A 111 8.16 -2.43 20.91
N THR A 112 6.88 -2.41 20.56
CA THR A 112 5.80 -1.80 21.35
C THR A 112 5.60 -2.49 22.68
N TYR A 113 5.61 -3.82 22.71
CA TYR A 113 5.34 -4.59 23.93
C TYR A 113 6.60 -5.16 24.60
N MET A 114 7.79 -4.86 24.07
CA MET A 114 9.10 -5.32 24.59
C MET A 114 9.16 -6.83 24.88
N ILE A 115 8.49 -7.65 24.05
CA ILE A 115 8.42 -9.10 24.22
C ILE A 115 9.43 -9.85 23.34
N ASP A 116 9.83 -11.04 23.78
CA ASP A 116 10.72 -11.91 22.99
C ASP A 116 10.05 -12.37 21.68
N GLY A 117 10.87 -12.66 20.66
CA GLY A 117 10.42 -13.09 19.34
C GLY A 117 9.45 -14.27 19.38
N LYS A 118 9.70 -15.28 20.22
CA LYS A 118 8.78 -16.43 20.34
C LYS A 118 7.38 -16.00 20.80
N LYS A 119 7.30 -15.07 21.75
CA LYS A 119 6.02 -14.55 22.26
C LYS A 119 5.30 -13.69 21.19
N VAL A 120 6.04 -12.92 20.40
CA VAL A 120 5.47 -12.18 19.26
C VAL A 120 4.81 -13.11 18.27
N TYR A 121 5.43 -14.25 17.93
CA TYR A 121 4.82 -15.22 17.02
C TYR A 121 3.49 -15.76 17.54
N THR A 122 3.39 -16.07 18.84
CA THR A 122 2.14 -16.50 19.47
C THR A 122 1.08 -15.41 19.40
N LEU A 123 1.45 -14.18 19.77
CA LEU A 123 0.55 -13.03 19.76
C LEU A 123 0.04 -12.75 18.35
N LEU A 124 0.94 -12.73 17.37
CA LEU A 124 0.63 -12.49 15.97
C LEU A 124 -0.22 -13.63 15.37
N LYS A 125 0.02 -14.89 15.75
CA LYS A 125 -0.86 -16.02 15.38
C LYS A 125 -2.27 -15.83 15.97
N GLY A 126 -2.38 -15.43 17.22
CA GLY A 126 -3.67 -15.12 17.87
C GLY A 126 -4.39 -13.98 17.17
N ILE A 127 -3.66 -12.91 16.82
CA ILE A 127 -4.23 -11.77 16.09
C ILE A 127 -4.66 -12.20 14.69
N LEU A 128 -3.80 -12.77 13.87
CA LEU A 128 -4.09 -13.03 12.45
C LEU A 128 -4.94 -14.28 12.20
N SER A 129 -5.22 -15.11 13.22
CA SER A 129 -6.08 -16.29 13.06
C SER A 129 -7.44 -15.91 12.48
N HIS A 130 -7.95 -16.73 11.57
CA HIS A 130 -9.29 -16.61 11.01
C HIS A 130 -10.36 -17.10 11.97
N GLU A 131 -10.01 -18.02 12.88
CA GLU A 131 -10.91 -18.53 13.90
C GLU A 131 -11.19 -17.45 14.96
N PRO A 132 -12.39 -17.47 15.58
CA PRO A 132 -12.68 -16.64 16.75
C PRO A 132 -11.63 -16.86 17.85
N TYR A 133 -11.18 -15.77 18.45
CA TYR A 133 -10.23 -15.86 19.56
C TYR A 133 -10.98 -16.15 20.86
N VAL A 134 -10.57 -17.19 21.58
CA VAL A 134 -11.09 -17.53 22.91
C VAL A 134 -10.09 -17.03 23.95
N LEU A 135 -10.59 -16.27 24.93
CA LEU A 135 -9.79 -15.76 26.04
C LEU A 135 -9.16 -16.94 26.81
N GLN A 136 -7.86 -16.85 27.07
CA GLN A 136 -7.10 -17.89 27.76
C GLN A 136 -6.70 -17.50 29.18
N GLY A 137 -7.11 -16.32 29.65
CA GLY A 137 -6.67 -15.73 30.92
C GLY A 137 -5.21 -15.30 30.89
N ASN A 138 -4.65 -15.07 29.70
CA ASN A 138 -3.25 -14.69 29.55
C ASN A 138 -3.10 -13.15 29.45
N PRO A 139 -1.95 -12.57 29.82
CA PRO A 139 -1.74 -11.12 29.76
C PRO A 139 -1.79 -10.52 28.34
N PHE A 140 -1.80 -11.35 27.31
CA PHE A 140 -1.86 -10.93 25.90
C PHE A 140 -3.27 -10.91 25.34
N ASP A 141 -4.27 -11.40 26.07
CA ASP A 141 -5.66 -11.50 25.61
C ASP A 141 -6.22 -10.14 25.18
N SER A 142 -5.98 -9.10 25.99
CA SER A 142 -6.41 -7.72 25.69
C SER A 142 -5.75 -7.18 24.42
N ILE A 143 -4.45 -7.38 24.27
CA ILE A 143 -3.68 -6.98 23.09
C ILE A 143 -4.20 -7.70 21.84
N ILE A 144 -4.46 -9.01 21.95
CA ILE A 144 -4.96 -9.79 20.82
C ILE A 144 -6.34 -9.28 20.38
N GLN A 145 -7.25 -8.98 21.32
CA GLN A 145 -8.57 -8.45 21.01
C GLN A 145 -8.49 -7.07 20.33
N GLU A 146 -7.75 -6.14 20.93
CA GLU A 146 -7.55 -4.78 20.40
C GLU A 146 -7.10 -4.80 18.92
N TRP A 147 -6.05 -5.56 18.62
CA TRP A 147 -5.53 -5.66 17.26
C TRP A 147 -6.46 -6.44 16.31
N ARG A 148 -7.22 -7.40 16.83
CA ARG A 148 -8.18 -8.15 15.98
C ARG A 148 -9.32 -7.27 15.49
N GLU A 149 -9.78 -6.34 16.33
CA GLU A 149 -10.81 -5.35 16.01
C GLU A 149 -10.31 -4.31 15.01
N GLY A 150 -9.06 -3.86 15.16
CA GLY A 150 -8.46 -2.85 14.29
C GLY A 150 -8.01 -3.34 12.91
N ILE A 151 -7.91 -4.67 12.70
CA ILE A 151 -7.43 -5.24 11.43
C ILE A 151 -8.60 -5.57 10.49
N PRO A 152 -8.65 -5.00 9.28
CA PRO A 152 -9.69 -5.31 8.29
C PRO A 152 -9.73 -6.78 7.89
N ARG A 153 -10.92 -7.38 7.93
CA ARG A 153 -11.17 -8.80 7.63
C ARG A 153 -12.32 -8.99 6.65
N GLN A 154 -12.31 -10.16 6.02
CA GLN A 154 -13.44 -10.71 5.29
C GLN A 154 -14.47 -11.32 6.26
N ALA A 155 -15.67 -11.61 5.77
CA ALA A 155 -16.73 -12.28 6.54
C ALA A 155 -16.32 -13.65 7.11
N ASN A 156 -15.35 -14.32 6.47
CA ASN A 156 -14.79 -15.61 6.91
C ASN A 156 -13.66 -15.47 7.97
N GLY A 157 -13.41 -14.26 8.48
CA GLY A 157 -12.39 -13.97 9.48
C GLY A 157 -10.96 -13.84 8.95
N ARG A 158 -10.70 -14.18 7.68
CA ARG A 158 -9.40 -13.97 7.03
C ARG A 158 -9.11 -12.49 6.81
N LEU A 159 -7.84 -12.15 6.67
CA LEU A 159 -7.43 -10.80 6.28
C LEU A 159 -8.06 -10.42 4.95
N THR A 160 -8.37 -9.14 4.79
CA THR A 160 -8.88 -8.63 3.52
C THR A 160 -7.89 -8.87 2.36
N ASP A 161 -8.43 -9.31 1.22
CA ASP A 161 -7.68 -9.40 -0.04
C ASP A 161 -7.38 -8.02 -0.65
N ASP A 162 -8.02 -6.98 -0.12
CA ASP A 162 -7.86 -5.60 -0.50
C ASP A 162 -6.63 -5.01 0.19
N ALA A 163 -5.45 -5.29 -0.37
CA ALA A 163 -4.17 -4.89 0.22
C ALA A 163 -4.08 -3.38 0.57
N HIS A 164 -4.82 -2.51 -0.13
CA HIS A 164 -4.87 -1.08 0.18
C HIS A 164 -5.42 -0.78 1.58
N ARG A 165 -6.33 -1.61 2.10
CA ARG A 165 -6.89 -1.48 3.46
C ARG A 165 -5.87 -1.79 4.56
N LEU A 166 -4.78 -2.48 4.24
CA LEU A 166 -3.68 -2.75 5.17
C LEU A 166 -2.65 -1.62 5.21
N ILE A 167 -2.72 -0.65 4.29
CA ILE A 167 -1.74 0.43 4.19
C ILE A 167 -1.72 1.35 5.42
N PRO A 168 -2.87 1.80 5.98
CA PRO A 168 -2.85 2.64 7.18
C PRO A 168 -2.15 1.96 8.36
N LEU A 169 -2.42 0.67 8.56
CA LEU A 169 -1.75 -0.14 9.58
C LEU A 169 -0.25 -0.26 9.29
N THR A 170 0.11 -0.52 8.03
CA THR A 170 1.52 -0.62 7.61
C THR A 170 2.28 0.68 7.82
N TYR A 171 1.62 1.83 7.65
CA TYR A 171 2.16 3.16 7.91
C TYR A 171 2.39 3.39 9.40
N MET A 172 1.46 2.98 10.26
CA MET A 172 1.62 3.02 11.72
C MET A 172 2.78 2.14 12.22
N PHE A 173 3.15 1.09 11.48
CA PHE A 173 4.25 0.19 11.86
C PHE A 173 5.66 0.69 11.49
N LEU A 174 5.78 1.85 10.82
CA LEU A 174 7.05 2.46 10.45
C LEU A 174 7.80 2.97 11.69
#